data_AF-A0A972VB69-F1
#
_entry.id   AF-A0A972VB69-F1
#
_cell.length_a   1.000
_cell.length_b   1.000
_cell.length_c   1.000
_cell.angle_alpha   90.00
_cell.angle_beta   90.00
_cell.angle_gamma   90.00
#
_symmetry.space_group_name_H-M   'P 1'
#
loop_
_entity.id
_entity.type
_entity.pdbx_description
1 polymer ?
#
loop_
_entity_poly.entity_id
_entity_poly.type
_entity_poly.pdbx_seq_one_letter_code
_entity_poly.pdbx_strand_id
1 'polypeptide(L)'
;MGLVVASRITEARWLKQSDDHDYGVNNSDRTQPGKERALRTFFEIWANPPVQTGEQPGIWTRFAAGQCEFWLLDGRYHRSPNDDPDGPNKTMLGMEQRAWFTESLASSEAVFKFPVSGSSWHCGGKEAWNHQFLYEYDTILSHVRAHRVSGLILLGGDQHVCKVSIRPRESWGGYDLHEWMAGRLVNPQQDYEEQPWSRGFGLVTVNTEVDPPATTLEFFNDKGKSHAGTKIPYTAPGALRALWDSPAGAFGRPPRSFDGELRPLTSAEIWGTLPTTTGYTIPLTELQWPKHGWEDRRW
;
A
#
# COMPACT_ATOMS: atom_id res chain seq x y z
N MET A 1 0.91 -4.74 -18.16
CA MET A 1 0.69 -5.98 -17.39
C MET A 1 -0.79 -6.20 -17.27
N GLY A 2 -1.29 -7.38 -17.55
CA GLY A 2 -2.68 -7.65 -17.21
C GLY A 2 -3.09 -9.07 -17.48
N LEU A 3 -4.35 -9.27 -17.11
CA LEU A 3 -4.79 -10.41 -16.34
C LEU A 3 -6.00 -11.01 -17.04
N VAL A 4 -6.00 -12.34 -17.16
CA VAL A 4 -7.14 -13.11 -17.65
C VAL A 4 -7.36 -14.27 -16.68
N VAL A 5 -8.56 -14.37 -16.09
CA VAL A 5 -9.03 -15.57 -15.38
C VAL A 5 -10.49 -15.83 -15.72
N ALA A 6 -10.77 -16.86 -16.50
CA ALA A 6 -12.15 -17.22 -16.86
C ALA A 6 -12.84 -18.06 -15.76
N SER A 7 -13.84 -17.47 -15.10
CA SER A 7 -15.18 -18.07 -15.04
C SER A 7 -16.16 -16.89 -15.08
N ARG A 8 -16.79 -16.68 -16.25
CA ARG A 8 -17.55 -15.48 -16.64
C ARG A 8 -16.77 -14.14 -16.65
N ILE A 9 -15.58 -14.11 -17.25
CA ILE A 9 -15.05 -12.86 -17.80
C ILE A 9 -15.58 -12.72 -19.23
N THR A 10 -16.70 -12.03 -19.40
CA THR A 10 -17.10 -11.54 -20.73
C THR A 10 -16.31 -10.31 -21.12
N GLU A 11 -15.73 -9.60 -20.14
CA GLU A 11 -14.90 -8.40 -20.33
C GLU A 11 -13.79 -8.33 -19.28
N ALA A 12 -12.55 -8.12 -19.73
CA ALA A 12 -11.43 -7.75 -18.87
C ALA A 12 -11.16 -6.25 -19.01
N ARG A 13 -11.10 -5.52 -17.89
CA ARG A 13 -10.75 -4.10 -17.87
C ARG A 13 -9.31 -3.91 -17.46
N TRP A 14 -8.60 -3.07 -18.20
CA TRP A 14 -7.22 -2.71 -17.93
C TRP A 14 -7.21 -1.28 -17.42
N LEU A 15 -6.79 -1.10 -16.17
CA LEU A 15 -6.63 0.21 -15.56
C LEU A 15 -5.18 0.38 -15.16
N LYS A 16 -4.63 1.55 -15.47
CA LYS A 16 -3.24 1.89 -15.20
C LYS A 16 -3.13 2.57 -13.83
N GLN A 17 -2.30 2.03 -12.96
CA GLN A 17 -1.70 2.77 -11.85
C GLN A 17 -0.42 3.44 -12.36
N SER A 18 -0.32 4.77 -12.24
CA SER A 18 0.90 5.51 -12.60
C SER A 18 1.93 5.42 -11.49
N ASP A 19 3.20 5.53 -11.88
CA ASP A 19 4.29 5.87 -10.97
C ASP A 19 5.21 6.95 -11.56
N ASP A 20 6.38 7.18 -10.99
CA ASP A 20 7.36 8.17 -11.44
C ASP A 20 7.76 8.01 -12.90
N HIS A 21 8.01 6.79 -13.38
CA HIS A 21 8.45 6.57 -14.76
C HIS A 21 7.35 6.79 -15.82
N ASP A 22 6.09 6.90 -15.41
CA ASP A 22 5.01 7.38 -16.26
C ASP A 22 4.84 8.91 -16.17
N TYR A 23 5.29 9.52 -15.08
CA TYR A 23 5.08 10.92 -14.73
C TYR A 23 6.26 11.84 -15.10
N GLY A 24 7.49 11.36 -14.95
CA GLY A 24 8.70 12.15 -15.03
C GLY A 24 9.98 11.37 -14.79
N VAL A 25 10.95 12.01 -14.16
CA VAL A 25 12.21 11.37 -13.77
C VAL A 25 12.01 10.51 -12.52
N ASN A 26 12.98 9.63 -12.26
CA ASN A 26 12.99 8.78 -11.08
C ASN A 26 12.75 9.60 -9.80
N ASN A 27 11.85 9.11 -8.96
CA ASN A 27 11.43 9.75 -7.70
C ASN A 27 10.76 11.13 -7.82
N SER A 28 10.24 11.49 -8.98
CA SER A 28 9.66 12.81 -9.20
C SER A 28 8.39 13.07 -8.37
N ASP A 29 8.15 14.37 -8.15
CA ASP A 29 7.09 14.93 -7.30
C ASP A 29 6.42 16.14 -8.00
N ARG A 30 5.57 16.89 -7.29
CA ARG A 30 4.82 18.03 -7.83
C ARG A 30 5.65 19.12 -8.51
N THR A 31 6.97 19.15 -8.29
CA THR A 31 7.92 20.08 -8.88
C THR A 31 8.45 19.65 -10.25
N GLN A 32 8.10 18.44 -10.72
CA GLN A 32 8.50 17.90 -12.01
C GLN A 32 8.14 18.84 -13.17
N PRO A 33 9.13 19.30 -13.95
CA PRO A 33 8.88 20.06 -15.17
C PRO A 33 8.01 19.26 -16.15
N GLY A 34 6.92 19.86 -16.61
CA GLY A 34 6.03 19.27 -17.61
C GLY A 34 4.98 18.30 -17.04
N LYS A 35 4.71 18.32 -15.74
CA LYS A 35 3.67 17.46 -15.11
C LYS A 35 2.29 17.57 -15.76
N GLU A 36 1.91 18.73 -16.29
CA GLU A 36 0.64 18.92 -16.99
C GLU A 36 0.61 18.15 -18.31
N ARG A 37 1.76 18.03 -18.98
CA ARG A 37 1.90 17.20 -20.17
C ARG A 37 1.86 15.72 -19.80
N ALA A 38 2.52 15.31 -18.72
CA ALA A 38 2.47 13.94 -18.24
C ALA A 38 1.03 13.50 -17.91
N LEU A 39 0.29 14.36 -17.18
CA LEU A 39 -1.13 14.14 -16.88
C LEU A 39 -1.99 14.01 -18.15
N ARG A 40 -1.80 14.92 -19.11
CA ARG A 40 -2.52 14.85 -20.39
C ARG A 40 -2.20 13.55 -21.14
N THR A 41 -0.92 13.23 -21.28
CA THR A 41 -0.45 12.01 -21.97
C THR A 41 -1.03 10.75 -21.33
N PHE A 42 -1.13 10.72 -20.00
CA PHE A 42 -1.74 9.60 -19.28
C PHE A 42 -3.15 9.30 -19.79
N PHE A 43 -4.02 10.31 -19.88
CA PHE A 43 -5.40 10.14 -20.36
C PHE A 43 -5.52 9.99 -21.88
N GLU A 44 -4.50 10.40 -22.65
CA GLU A 44 -4.44 10.14 -24.09
C GLU A 44 -4.08 8.68 -24.42
N ILE A 45 -3.34 8.00 -23.53
CA ILE A 45 -2.89 6.62 -23.72
C ILE A 45 -3.81 5.63 -23.01
N TRP A 46 -4.21 5.93 -21.79
CA TRP A 46 -4.93 5.01 -20.92
C TRP A 46 -6.40 5.40 -20.79
N ALA A 47 -7.28 4.43 -21.04
CA ALA A 47 -8.73 4.58 -20.86
C ALA A 47 -9.16 4.51 -19.37
N ASN A 48 -8.33 5.06 -18.48
CA ASN A 48 -8.68 5.20 -17.08
C ASN A 48 -9.86 6.17 -16.93
N PRO A 49 -10.81 5.91 -16.01
CA PRO A 49 -11.82 6.90 -15.67
C PRO A 49 -11.16 8.19 -15.20
N PRO A 50 -11.70 9.37 -15.56
CA PRO A 50 -11.19 10.63 -15.06
C PRO A 50 -11.37 10.73 -13.54
N VAL A 51 -10.74 11.75 -12.95
CA VAL A 51 -10.92 12.11 -11.54
C VAL A 51 -12.41 12.26 -11.24
N GLN A 52 -12.87 11.54 -10.23
CA GLN A 52 -14.30 11.41 -9.93
C GLN A 52 -14.88 12.60 -9.16
N THR A 53 -14.03 13.35 -8.46
CA THR A 53 -14.44 14.45 -7.60
C THR A 53 -13.33 15.46 -7.48
N GLY A 54 -13.70 16.73 -7.38
CA GLY A 54 -12.76 17.80 -7.07
C GLY A 54 -12.46 18.73 -8.24
N GLU A 55 -11.72 19.79 -7.94
CA GLU A 55 -11.23 20.77 -8.92
C GLU A 55 -9.75 20.57 -9.23
N GLN A 56 -9.03 19.83 -8.39
CA GLN A 56 -7.60 19.63 -8.56
C GLN A 56 -7.31 18.59 -9.65
N PRO A 57 -6.30 18.84 -10.51
CA PRO A 57 -5.89 17.89 -11.54
C PRO A 57 -5.18 16.67 -10.94
N GLY A 58 -5.31 15.51 -11.58
CA GLY A 58 -4.60 14.28 -11.22
C GLY A 58 -5.24 13.07 -11.90
N ILE A 59 -4.82 11.87 -11.52
CA ILE A 59 -5.30 10.62 -12.13
C ILE A 59 -6.11 9.72 -11.19
N TRP A 60 -6.33 10.14 -9.94
CA TRP A 60 -6.94 9.26 -8.94
C TRP A 60 -8.38 8.92 -9.28
N THR A 61 -8.75 7.66 -9.08
CA THR A 61 -10.09 7.18 -9.39
C THR A 61 -10.43 5.94 -8.58
N ARG A 62 -11.71 5.62 -8.48
CA ARG A 62 -12.22 4.46 -7.74
C ARG A 62 -13.18 3.65 -8.58
N PHE A 63 -13.15 2.33 -8.42
CA PHE A 63 -14.13 1.47 -9.08
C PHE A 63 -14.44 0.24 -8.22
N ALA A 64 -15.66 -0.27 -8.39
CA ALA A 64 -16.10 -1.51 -7.76
C ALA A 64 -16.00 -2.69 -8.74
N ALA A 65 -15.67 -3.86 -8.22
CA ALA A 65 -15.73 -5.13 -8.94
C ALA A 65 -16.23 -6.23 -7.98
N GLY A 66 -17.47 -6.69 -8.19
CA GLY A 66 -18.12 -7.61 -7.25
C GLY A 66 -18.24 -7.00 -5.85
N GLN A 67 -17.82 -7.74 -4.83
CA GLN A 67 -17.78 -7.27 -3.43
C GLN A 67 -16.46 -6.58 -3.05
N CYS A 68 -15.72 -6.07 -4.04
CA CYS A 68 -14.45 -5.38 -3.86
C CYS A 68 -14.54 -3.95 -4.38
N GLU A 69 -13.77 -3.07 -3.77
CA GLU A 69 -13.58 -1.71 -4.26
C GLU A 69 -12.09 -1.37 -4.30
N PHE A 70 -11.69 -0.61 -5.32
CA PHE A 70 -10.31 -0.29 -5.64
C PHE A 70 -10.13 1.21 -5.74
N TRP A 71 -9.09 1.75 -5.11
CA TRP A 71 -8.70 3.14 -5.19
C TRP A 71 -7.36 3.24 -5.90
N LEU A 72 -7.36 3.68 -7.15
CA LEU A 72 -6.13 4.02 -7.88
C LEU A 72 -5.72 5.42 -7.43
N LEU A 73 -4.59 5.52 -6.73
CA LEU A 73 -4.11 6.77 -6.16
C LEU A 73 -3.12 7.44 -7.11
N ASP A 74 -3.18 8.77 -7.24
CA ASP A 74 -2.07 9.56 -7.76
C ASP A 74 -1.06 9.81 -6.62
N GLY A 75 0.15 9.26 -6.73
CA GLY A 75 1.23 9.45 -5.76
C GLY A 75 2.33 10.37 -6.25
N ARG A 76 2.07 11.18 -7.31
CA ARG A 76 3.09 11.98 -7.99
C ARG A 76 2.67 13.43 -8.17
N TYR A 77 1.46 13.68 -8.67
CA TYR A 77 1.07 15.02 -9.15
C TYR A 77 1.10 16.11 -8.06
N HIS A 78 0.62 15.77 -6.87
CA HIS A 78 0.55 16.69 -5.70
C HIS A 78 1.57 16.40 -4.61
N ARG A 79 2.39 15.36 -4.80
CA ARG A 79 3.38 14.89 -3.85
C ARG A 79 4.39 15.98 -3.51
N SER A 80 4.68 16.17 -2.23
CA SER A 80 5.80 16.99 -1.75
C SER A 80 7.15 16.36 -2.11
N PRO A 81 8.21 17.16 -2.34
CA PRO A 81 9.56 16.65 -2.50
C PRO A 81 9.98 15.64 -1.43
N ASN A 82 10.71 14.61 -1.85
CA ASN A 82 11.12 13.54 -0.94
C ASN A 82 12.04 14.01 0.18
N ASP A 83 12.87 15.01 -0.11
CA ASP A 83 13.82 15.55 0.85
C ASP A 83 13.17 16.54 1.84
N ASP A 84 11.89 16.90 1.65
CA ASP A 84 11.16 17.68 2.65
C ASP A 84 11.06 16.87 3.96
N PRO A 85 11.17 17.52 5.14
CA PRO A 85 10.98 16.84 6.42
C PRO A 85 9.59 16.20 6.51
N ASP A 86 9.53 14.94 6.94
CA ASP A 86 8.24 14.28 7.18
C ASP A 86 7.48 14.97 8.32
N GLY A 87 6.17 15.12 8.16
CA GLY A 87 5.32 15.90 9.06
C GLY A 87 4.04 16.41 8.41
N PRO A 88 3.26 17.27 9.11
CA PRO A 88 1.92 17.67 8.69
C PRO A 88 1.85 18.42 7.36
N ASN A 89 2.96 19.02 6.93
CA ASN A 89 3.03 19.78 5.69
C ASN A 89 3.57 18.97 4.50
N LYS A 90 4.07 17.74 4.74
CA LYS A 90 4.54 16.83 3.69
C LYS A 90 3.40 15.90 3.31
N THR A 91 3.21 15.68 2.01
CA THR A 91 2.08 14.89 1.50
C THR A 91 2.48 14.08 0.28
N MET A 92 2.00 12.85 0.18
CA MET A 92 2.03 11.99 -0.99
C MET A 92 0.86 12.33 -1.92
N LEU A 93 -0.34 12.54 -1.37
CA LEU A 93 -1.58 12.66 -2.16
C LEU A 93 -2.02 14.10 -2.45
N GLY A 94 -1.56 15.07 -1.66
CA GLY A 94 -2.22 16.37 -1.57
C GLY A 94 -3.51 16.32 -0.75
N MET A 95 -3.99 17.50 -0.37
CA MET A 95 -5.11 17.64 0.58
C MET A 95 -6.42 17.08 0.04
N GLU A 96 -6.75 17.38 -1.22
CA GLU A 96 -8.05 17.04 -1.83
C GLU A 96 -8.19 15.54 -2.06
N GLN A 97 -7.18 14.91 -2.67
CA GLN A 97 -7.17 13.47 -2.87
C GLN A 97 -7.12 12.72 -1.54
N ARG A 98 -6.38 13.19 -0.53
CA ARG A 98 -6.39 12.57 0.80
C ARG A 98 -7.78 12.59 1.44
N ALA A 99 -8.46 13.73 1.37
CA ALA A 99 -9.83 13.85 1.88
C ALA A 99 -10.77 12.91 1.10
N TRP A 100 -10.75 12.96 -0.23
CA TRP A 100 -11.52 12.03 -1.06
C TRP A 100 -11.26 10.56 -0.72
N PHE A 101 -10.00 10.16 -0.59
CA PHE A 101 -9.61 8.79 -0.32
C PHE A 101 -10.11 8.31 1.04
N THR A 102 -9.90 9.10 2.10
CA THR A 102 -10.29 8.74 3.46
C THR A 102 -11.82 8.68 3.62
N GLU A 103 -12.55 9.69 3.14
CA GLU A 103 -14.01 9.71 3.20
C GLU A 103 -14.66 8.60 2.37
N SER A 104 -14.14 8.36 1.17
CA SER A 104 -14.67 7.29 0.30
C SER A 104 -14.35 5.89 0.83
N LEU A 105 -13.21 5.69 1.51
CA LEU A 105 -12.92 4.46 2.25
C LEU A 105 -13.90 4.24 3.39
N ALA A 106 -14.17 5.29 4.18
CA ALA A 106 -15.09 5.23 5.31
C ALA A 106 -16.53 4.93 4.90
N SER A 107 -16.95 5.44 3.74
CA SER A 107 -18.30 5.21 3.21
C SER A 107 -18.46 3.91 2.42
N SER A 108 -17.39 3.12 2.24
CA SER A 108 -17.41 1.94 1.38
C SER A 108 -17.99 0.71 2.09
N GLU A 109 -19.02 0.13 1.50
CA GLU A 109 -19.66 -1.12 1.94
C GLU A 109 -18.98 -2.38 1.35
N ALA A 110 -17.94 -2.23 0.53
CA ALA A 110 -17.24 -3.38 -0.07
C ALA A 110 -16.61 -4.28 1.02
N VAL A 111 -16.64 -5.59 0.79
CA VAL A 111 -16.03 -6.58 1.69
C VAL A 111 -14.51 -6.38 1.71
N PHE A 112 -13.86 -6.36 0.55
CA PHE A 112 -12.43 -6.08 0.46
C PHE A 112 -12.18 -4.72 -0.21
N LYS A 113 -11.23 -3.97 0.34
CA LYS A 113 -10.87 -2.62 -0.07
C LYS A 113 -9.40 -2.59 -0.46
N PHE A 114 -9.13 -2.15 -1.69
CA PHE A 114 -7.80 -2.22 -2.29
C PHE A 114 -7.29 -0.83 -2.69
N PRO A 115 -6.66 -0.09 -1.78
CA PRO A 115 -5.82 1.04 -2.16
C PRO A 115 -4.65 0.57 -3.00
N VAL A 116 -4.44 1.23 -4.13
CA VAL A 116 -3.37 0.93 -5.08
C VAL A 116 -2.46 2.13 -5.18
N SER A 117 -1.17 1.91 -4.98
CA SER A 117 -0.13 2.93 -5.13
C SER A 117 0.97 2.40 -6.05
N GLY A 118 1.55 3.29 -6.87
CA GLY A 118 2.77 2.98 -7.61
C GLY A 118 3.93 2.68 -6.64
N SER A 119 4.07 3.49 -5.60
CA SER A 119 5.06 3.30 -4.55
C SER A 119 4.69 2.19 -3.56
N SER A 120 5.72 1.57 -2.98
CA SER A 120 5.58 0.61 -1.88
C SER A 120 5.02 1.26 -0.62
N TRP A 121 4.12 0.56 0.09
CA TRP A 121 3.51 1.03 1.34
C TRP A 121 4.42 0.76 2.54
N HIS A 122 4.72 -0.50 2.79
CA HIS A 122 5.55 -1.00 3.89
C HIS A 122 6.47 -2.16 3.49
N CYS A 123 6.69 -2.38 2.20
CA CYS A 123 7.68 -3.31 1.70
C CYS A 123 9.10 -2.73 1.71
N GLY A 124 9.24 -1.44 2.06
CA GLY A 124 10.49 -0.68 2.04
C GLY A 124 10.68 0.05 0.71
N GLY A 125 11.74 0.86 0.63
CA GLY A 125 12.05 1.69 -0.53
C GLY A 125 12.43 3.11 -0.14
N LYS A 126 13.14 3.81 -1.03
CA LYS A 126 13.50 5.22 -0.81
C LYS A 126 12.28 6.13 -0.82
N GLU A 127 11.21 5.72 -1.50
CA GLU A 127 9.98 6.48 -1.70
C GLU A 127 8.75 5.86 -1.03
N ALA A 128 8.98 4.83 -0.20
CA ALA A 128 7.89 4.09 0.41
C ALA A 128 7.10 4.96 1.40
N TRP A 129 5.80 4.69 1.49
CA TRP A 129 4.90 5.41 2.40
C TRP A 129 5.37 5.36 3.85
N ASN A 130 5.79 4.19 4.33
CA ASN A 130 6.26 3.99 5.70
C ASN A 130 7.66 4.57 5.98
N HIS A 131 8.27 5.24 5.01
CA HIS A 131 9.61 5.81 5.15
C HIS A 131 9.60 7.33 4.92
N GLN A 132 9.10 7.79 3.77
CA GLN A 132 9.18 9.22 3.39
C GLN A 132 7.93 10.03 3.73
N PHE A 133 6.78 9.37 3.89
CA PHE A 133 5.48 10.00 4.08
C PHE A 133 4.73 9.34 5.25
N LEU A 134 5.48 8.97 6.30
CA LEU A 134 4.96 8.19 7.42
C LEU A 134 3.88 8.96 8.17
N TYR A 135 4.05 10.28 8.34
CA TYR A 135 3.04 11.13 8.99
C TYR A 135 1.68 11.06 8.27
N GLU A 136 1.67 11.22 6.94
CA GLU A 136 0.42 11.14 6.17
C GLU A 136 -0.14 9.72 6.15
N TYR A 137 0.72 8.70 6.04
CA TYR A 137 0.31 7.32 6.07
C TYR A 137 -0.38 6.97 7.41
N ASP A 138 0.20 7.35 8.54
CA ASP A 138 -0.38 7.12 9.87
C ASP A 138 -1.63 7.96 10.14
N THR A 139 -1.75 9.13 9.50
CA THR A 139 -2.98 9.94 9.52
C THR A 139 -4.12 9.22 8.80
N ILE A 140 -3.86 8.64 7.63
CA ILE A 140 -4.84 7.82 6.89
C ILE A 140 -5.25 6.60 7.71
N LEU A 141 -4.29 5.87 8.28
CA LEU A 141 -4.60 4.70 9.13
C LEU A 141 -5.37 5.07 10.40
N SER A 142 -5.13 6.25 10.95
CA SER A 142 -5.91 6.77 12.06
C SER A 142 -7.37 7.04 11.67
N HIS A 143 -7.61 7.55 10.46
CA HIS A 143 -8.96 7.70 9.91
C HIS A 143 -9.65 6.35 9.69
N VAL A 144 -8.94 5.37 9.13
CA VAL A 144 -9.41 3.98 8.96
C VAL A 144 -9.83 3.37 10.31
N ARG A 145 -9.02 3.57 11.36
CA ARG A 145 -9.33 3.12 12.72
C ARG A 145 -10.55 3.84 13.30
N ALA A 146 -10.63 5.15 13.17
CA ALA A 146 -11.74 5.96 13.69
C ALA A 146 -13.09 5.55 13.09
N HIS A 147 -13.10 5.21 11.79
CA HIS A 147 -14.30 4.79 11.06
C HIS A 147 -14.48 3.28 10.99
N ARG A 148 -13.64 2.50 11.69
CA ARG A 148 -13.71 1.03 11.77
C ARG A 148 -13.71 0.35 10.38
N VAL A 149 -12.93 0.89 9.44
CA VAL A 149 -12.85 0.36 8.07
C VAL A 149 -12.14 -0.99 8.05
N SER A 150 -12.85 -2.04 7.62
CA SER A 150 -12.32 -3.40 7.49
C SER A 150 -12.03 -3.82 6.07
N GLY A 151 -11.30 -4.93 5.94
CA GLY A 151 -11.01 -5.57 4.67
C GLY A 151 -9.96 -4.86 3.83
N LEU A 152 -9.15 -3.98 4.43
CA LEU A 152 -8.11 -3.24 3.71
C LEU A 152 -6.92 -4.13 3.37
N ILE A 153 -6.54 -4.17 2.10
CA ILE A 153 -5.34 -4.84 1.59
C ILE A 153 -4.66 -3.88 0.63
N LEU A 154 -3.40 -3.56 0.91
CA LEU A 154 -2.66 -2.57 0.15
C LEU A 154 -2.01 -3.23 -1.07
N LEU A 155 -2.13 -2.58 -2.23
CA LEU A 155 -1.46 -3.00 -3.46
C LEU A 155 -0.35 -1.98 -3.77
N GLY A 156 0.89 -2.46 -3.90
CA GLY A 156 2.07 -1.63 -4.11
C GLY A 156 2.92 -2.08 -5.30
N GLY A 157 3.81 -1.19 -5.76
CA GLY A 157 4.75 -1.42 -6.85
C GLY A 157 6.17 -0.94 -6.53
N ASP A 158 6.83 -0.34 -7.54
CA ASP A 158 8.14 0.34 -7.48
C ASP A 158 9.37 -0.55 -7.21
N GLN A 159 9.33 -1.41 -6.21
CA GLN A 159 10.53 -2.09 -5.68
C GLN A 159 11.05 -3.27 -6.54
N HIS A 160 10.45 -3.53 -7.71
CA HIS A 160 10.87 -4.58 -8.64
C HIS A 160 11.04 -5.97 -8.00
N VAL A 161 10.18 -6.31 -7.03
CA VAL A 161 10.11 -7.63 -6.40
C VAL A 161 8.66 -8.09 -6.25
N CYS A 162 8.48 -9.38 -5.98
CA CYS A 162 7.21 -9.96 -5.55
C CYS A 162 7.31 -10.24 -4.05
N LYS A 163 6.54 -9.51 -3.23
CA LYS A 163 6.62 -9.61 -1.77
C LYS A 163 5.26 -9.38 -1.13
N VAL A 164 4.99 -10.15 -0.07
CA VAL A 164 3.94 -9.80 0.89
C VAL A 164 4.63 -9.22 2.12
N SER A 165 4.19 -8.04 2.54
CA SER A 165 4.60 -7.42 3.80
C SER A 165 3.40 -7.33 4.72
N ILE A 166 3.63 -7.38 6.03
CA ILE A 166 2.60 -7.22 7.04
C ILE A 166 3.06 -6.11 7.97
N ARG A 167 2.25 -5.05 8.07
CA ARG A 167 2.35 -4.09 9.16
C ARG A 167 1.56 -4.66 10.35
N PRO A 168 2.23 -5.04 11.45
CA PRO A 168 1.56 -5.71 12.58
C PRO A 168 0.52 -4.80 13.21
N ARG A 169 -0.61 -5.38 13.64
CA ARG A 169 -1.72 -4.65 14.26
C ARG A 169 -1.30 -3.72 15.40
N GLU A 170 -0.30 -4.12 16.20
CA GLU A 170 0.18 -3.39 17.37
C GLU A 170 0.85 -2.07 16.98
N SER A 171 1.45 -2.01 15.78
CA SER A 171 2.17 -0.83 15.28
C SER A 171 1.25 0.33 14.87
N TRP A 172 -0.06 0.11 14.78
CA TRP A 172 -1.02 1.14 14.38
C TRP A 172 -2.39 1.03 15.07
N GLY A 173 -2.57 0.10 16.01
CA GLY A 173 -3.81 -0.05 16.78
C GLY A 173 -5.00 -0.53 15.94
N GLY A 174 -4.74 -1.33 14.91
CA GLY A 174 -5.74 -1.86 13.98
C GLY A 174 -5.66 -3.38 13.85
N TYR A 175 -5.64 -3.89 12.62
CA TYR A 175 -5.43 -5.30 12.30
C TYR A 175 -4.13 -5.50 11.52
N ASP A 176 -3.73 -6.76 11.29
CA ASP A 176 -2.56 -7.06 10.48
C ASP A 176 -2.80 -6.56 9.05
N LEU A 177 -2.12 -5.48 8.70
CA LEU A 177 -2.34 -4.77 7.45
C LEU A 177 -1.36 -5.32 6.42
N HIS A 178 -1.92 -5.98 5.41
CA HIS A 178 -1.14 -6.67 4.40
C HIS A 178 -0.90 -5.73 3.22
N GLU A 179 0.35 -5.68 2.78
CA GLU A 179 0.70 -5.13 1.48
C GLU A 179 1.13 -6.28 0.58
N TRP A 180 0.59 -6.22 -0.62
CA TRP A 180 1.01 -7.06 -1.72
C TRP A 180 1.71 -6.23 -2.77
N MET A 181 3.01 -6.46 -2.88
CA MET A 181 3.85 -5.85 -3.88
C MET A 181 4.08 -6.82 -5.02
N ALA A 182 3.53 -6.50 -6.19
CA ALA A 182 3.62 -7.31 -7.41
C ALA A 182 4.37 -6.55 -8.50
N GLY A 183 5.56 -6.05 -8.17
CA GLY A 183 6.31 -5.10 -9.01
C GLY A 183 7.33 -5.71 -9.97
N ARG A 184 7.53 -7.04 -9.98
CA ARG A 184 8.62 -7.67 -10.74
C ARG A 184 8.23 -8.00 -12.19
N LEU A 185 8.13 -6.96 -13.03
CA LEU A 185 8.03 -7.13 -14.49
C LEU A 185 9.41 -7.40 -15.11
N VAL A 186 10.42 -6.61 -14.75
CA VAL A 186 11.84 -6.76 -15.13
C VAL A 186 12.69 -6.17 -14.01
N ASN A 187 13.79 -6.82 -13.60
CA ASN A 187 14.75 -6.24 -12.65
C ASN A 187 16.18 -6.52 -13.12
N PRO A 188 16.79 -5.63 -13.93
CA PRO A 188 18.11 -5.88 -14.52
C PRO A 188 19.23 -6.00 -13.47
N GLN A 189 19.03 -5.52 -12.23
CA GLN A 189 20.00 -5.62 -11.15
C GLN A 189 19.99 -6.98 -10.46
N GLN A 190 18.91 -7.76 -10.61
CA GLN A 190 18.74 -9.10 -10.02
C GLN A 190 18.37 -10.18 -11.05
N ASP A 191 18.45 -9.87 -12.34
CA ASP A 191 18.17 -10.81 -13.44
C ASP A 191 19.43 -11.63 -13.84
N TYR A 192 20.45 -11.66 -12.98
CA TYR A 192 21.71 -12.36 -13.25
C TYR A 192 21.70 -13.85 -12.92
N GLU A 193 20.68 -14.37 -12.23
CA GLU A 193 20.53 -15.80 -11.96
C GLU A 193 19.07 -16.22 -12.11
N GLU A 194 18.84 -17.48 -12.50
CA GLU A 194 17.53 -18.14 -12.68
C GLU A 194 16.74 -18.23 -11.36
N GLN A 195 16.44 -17.09 -10.73
CA GLN A 195 15.61 -17.03 -9.55
C GLN A 195 14.17 -17.34 -9.97
N PRO A 196 13.45 -18.28 -9.31
CA PRO A 196 12.08 -18.68 -9.66
C PRO A 196 11.06 -17.53 -9.65
N TRP A 197 11.47 -16.37 -9.13
CA TRP A 197 10.69 -15.16 -8.95
C TRP A 197 10.92 -14.11 -10.04
N SER A 198 11.71 -14.39 -11.09
CA SER A 198 12.38 -13.37 -11.92
C SER A 198 11.45 -12.45 -12.73
N ARG A 199 10.28 -12.93 -13.13
CA ARG A 199 9.22 -12.13 -13.76
C ARG A 199 7.89 -12.69 -13.32
N GLY A 200 6.99 -11.84 -12.86
CA GLY A 200 5.73 -12.34 -12.36
C GLY A 200 4.62 -11.31 -12.26
N PHE A 201 3.42 -11.84 -12.07
CA PHE A 201 2.23 -11.07 -11.79
C PHE A 201 1.50 -11.61 -10.59
N GLY A 202 0.74 -10.71 -9.97
CA GLY A 202 -0.15 -11.06 -8.89
C GLY A 202 -1.54 -11.42 -9.41
N LEU A 203 -2.17 -12.42 -8.80
CA LEU A 203 -3.63 -12.62 -8.82
C LEU A 203 -4.22 -12.45 -7.41
N VAL A 204 -5.24 -11.60 -7.29
CA VAL A 204 -6.10 -11.50 -6.10
C VAL A 204 -7.37 -12.28 -6.39
N THR A 205 -7.62 -13.32 -5.62
CA THR A 205 -8.88 -14.08 -5.65
C THR A 205 -9.68 -13.73 -4.43
N VAL A 206 -10.93 -13.30 -4.60
CA VAL A 206 -11.84 -13.02 -3.48
C VAL A 206 -12.98 -14.02 -3.48
N ASN A 207 -13.11 -14.77 -2.39
CA ASN A 207 -14.18 -15.71 -2.15
C ASN A 207 -15.09 -15.18 -1.04
N THR A 208 -16.31 -14.82 -1.42
CA THR A 208 -17.35 -14.31 -0.49
C THR A 208 -18.45 -15.35 -0.20
N GLU A 209 -18.32 -16.56 -0.74
CA GLU A 209 -19.23 -17.68 -0.48
C GLU A 209 -18.85 -18.44 0.79
N VAL A 210 -17.67 -18.16 1.37
CA VAL A 210 -17.19 -18.70 2.64
C VAL A 210 -17.41 -17.71 3.78
N ASP A 211 -17.58 -18.21 5.00
CA ASP A 211 -17.78 -17.41 6.21
C ASP A 211 -16.66 -17.70 7.25
N PRO A 212 -15.82 -16.72 7.62
CA PRO A 212 -15.77 -15.37 7.06
C PRO A 212 -15.26 -15.40 5.60
N PRO A 213 -15.60 -14.38 4.77
CA PRO A 213 -15.03 -14.22 3.43
C PRO A 213 -13.50 -14.32 3.45
N ALA A 214 -12.87 -14.67 2.34
CA ALA A 214 -11.42 -14.78 2.28
C ALA A 214 -10.88 -14.26 0.95
N THR A 215 -9.66 -13.73 0.99
CA THR A 215 -8.90 -13.47 -0.21
C THR A 215 -7.66 -14.34 -0.28
N THR A 216 -7.20 -14.66 -1.48
CA THR A 216 -5.93 -15.31 -1.74
C THR A 216 -5.11 -14.40 -2.63
N LEU A 217 -3.88 -14.11 -2.21
CA LEU A 217 -2.90 -13.36 -2.97
C LEU A 217 -1.86 -14.33 -3.53
N GLU A 218 -1.78 -14.47 -4.84
CA GLU A 218 -0.91 -15.45 -5.50
C GLU A 218 0.05 -14.80 -6.48
N PHE A 219 1.32 -15.20 -6.44
CA PHE A 219 2.29 -14.83 -7.46
C PHE A 219 2.41 -15.90 -8.54
N PHE A 220 2.34 -15.46 -9.78
CA PHE A 220 2.55 -16.25 -10.98
C PHE A 220 3.82 -15.79 -11.66
N ASN A 221 4.60 -16.71 -12.23
CA ASN A 221 5.67 -16.32 -13.12
C ASN A 221 5.18 -16.03 -14.55
N ASP A 222 6.09 -15.61 -15.42
CA ASP A 222 5.86 -15.39 -16.85
C ASP A 222 5.34 -16.61 -17.63
N LYS A 223 5.47 -17.82 -17.07
CA LYS A 223 4.94 -19.08 -17.61
C LYS A 223 3.57 -19.46 -17.00
N GLY A 224 2.99 -18.62 -16.16
CA GLY A 224 1.70 -18.88 -15.50
C GLY A 224 1.75 -19.96 -14.41
N LYS A 225 2.93 -20.31 -13.91
CA LYS A 225 3.07 -21.20 -12.75
C LYS A 225 2.93 -20.38 -11.47
N SER A 226 2.02 -20.79 -10.58
CA SER A 226 1.91 -20.23 -9.22
C SER A 226 3.12 -20.67 -8.39
N HIS A 227 3.77 -19.73 -7.71
CA HIS A 227 4.96 -20.00 -6.90
C HIS A 227 4.73 -19.84 -5.39
N ALA A 228 3.76 -19.00 -4.98
CA ALA A 228 3.35 -18.87 -3.59
C ALA A 228 2.02 -18.11 -3.51
N GLY A 229 1.08 -18.66 -2.74
CA GLY A 229 -0.20 -18.04 -2.41
C GLY A 229 -0.33 -17.80 -0.91
N THR A 230 -0.61 -16.56 -0.49
CA THR A 230 -0.99 -16.26 0.89
C THR A 230 -2.50 -16.10 0.96
N LYS A 231 -3.17 -16.97 1.72
CA LYS A 231 -4.60 -16.82 2.02
C LYS A 231 -4.75 -15.87 3.20
N ILE A 232 -5.44 -14.76 2.98
CA ILE A 232 -5.77 -13.77 4.00
C ILE A 232 -7.27 -13.90 4.30
N PRO A 233 -7.66 -14.36 5.50
CA PRO A 233 -9.07 -14.36 5.89
C PRO A 233 -9.56 -12.91 6.01
N TYR A 234 -10.85 -12.68 5.73
CA TYR A 234 -11.47 -11.38 5.94
C TYR A 234 -11.26 -10.97 7.39
N THR A 235 -10.56 -9.85 7.55
CA THR A 235 -10.30 -9.33 8.87
C THR A 235 -11.48 -8.46 9.28
N ALA A 236 -12.41 -9.09 9.99
CA ALA A 236 -13.54 -8.39 10.57
C ALA A 236 -13.04 -7.37 11.61
N PRO A 237 -13.70 -6.20 11.74
CA PRO A 237 -13.45 -5.28 12.86
C PRO A 237 -13.61 -5.97 14.23
N GLY A 238 -14.36 -7.08 14.29
CA GLY A 238 -14.69 -7.84 15.49
C GLY A 238 -13.56 -8.64 16.15
N ALA A 239 -12.39 -8.83 15.50
CA ALA A 239 -11.21 -9.35 16.21
C ALA A 239 -10.64 -8.32 17.22
N LEU A 240 -11.17 -7.10 17.23
CA LEU A 240 -10.76 -5.96 18.07
C LEU A 240 -11.91 -5.42 18.94
N ARG A 241 -13.00 -6.17 19.11
CA ARG A 241 -14.18 -5.74 19.88
C ARG A 241 -13.86 -5.39 21.33
N ALA A 242 -12.79 -5.94 21.91
CA ALA A 242 -12.33 -5.56 23.24
C ALA A 242 -11.48 -4.26 23.29
N LEU A 243 -10.77 -3.93 22.21
CA LEU A 243 -9.86 -2.77 22.14
C LEU A 243 -10.60 -1.48 21.73
N TRP A 244 -11.62 -1.58 20.88
CA TRP A 244 -12.36 -0.41 20.37
C TRP A 244 -13.66 -0.09 21.10
N ASP A 245 -14.25 -1.05 21.83
CA ASP A 245 -15.44 -0.84 22.66
C ASP A 245 -15.10 -0.64 24.15
N SER A 246 -13.81 -0.62 24.51
CA SER A 246 -13.38 -0.23 25.85
C SER A 246 -13.66 1.26 26.08
N PRO A 247 -14.31 1.65 27.21
CA PRO A 247 -14.43 3.06 27.57
C PRO A 247 -13.06 3.73 27.56
N ALA A 248 -13.00 4.98 27.10
CA ALA A 248 -11.75 5.76 27.15
C ALA A 248 -11.17 5.73 28.57
N GLY A 249 -10.07 5.02 28.78
CA GLY A 249 -9.41 4.86 30.09
C GLY A 249 -9.53 3.49 30.78
N ALA A 250 -10.07 2.45 30.12
CA ALA A 250 -10.13 1.09 30.71
C ALA A 250 -8.74 0.43 30.93
N PHE A 251 -7.71 0.94 30.24
CA PHE A 251 -6.31 0.64 30.53
C PHE A 251 -5.68 1.93 31.04
N GLY A 252 -5.18 1.89 32.27
CA GLY A 252 -4.63 3.05 32.99
C GLY A 252 -3.71 3.89 32.11
N ARG A 253 -4.08 5.17 31.98
CA ARG A 253 -3.64 6.19 31.02
C ARG A 253 -4.24 6.07 29.62
N PRO A 254 -5.29 6.85 29.30
CA PRO A 254 -5.47 7.27 27.91
C PRO A 254 -4.25 8.11 27.50
N PRO A 255 -3.71 7.99 26.28
CA PRO A 255 -2.93 9.08 25.73
C PRO A 255 -3.94 10.20 25.40
N ARG A 256 -4.16 11.08 26.36
CA ARG A 256 -4.83 12.38 26.22
C ARG A 256 -3.90 13.41 26.86
N SER A 257 -3.75 14.58 26.30
CA SER A 257 -4.85 15.54 26.12
C SER A 257 -4.62 16.46 24.89
N PHE A 258 -5.64 16.76 24.09
CA PHE A 258 -6.56 17.91 24.30
C PHE A 258 -5.93 19.30 24.06
N ASP A 259 -4.84 19.40 23.30
CA ASP A 259 -4.40 20.65 22.65
C ASP A 259 -4.38 20.57 21.11
N GLY A 260 -4.56 19.38 20.53
CA GLY A 260 -4.75 19.20 19.09
C GLY A 260 -3.47 18.98 18.27
N GLU A 261 -2.30 18.84 18.90
CA GLU A 261 -1.06 18.51 18.19
C GLU A 261 -0.60 17.06 18.40
N LEU A 262 -0.25 16.39 17.30
CA LEU A 262 0.49 15.13 17.31
C LEU A 262 1.98 15.42 17.52
N ARG A 263 2.58 14.89 18.58
CA ARG A 263 4.04 14.80 18.71
C ARG A 263 4.47 13.35 18.67
N PRO A 264 5.59 13.03 17.99
CA PRO A 264 6.15 11.68 18.01
C PRO A 264 6.57 11.33 19.44
N LEU A 265 6.10 10.18 19.94
CA LEU A 265 6.86 9.48 20.97
C LEU A 265 8.23 9.18 20.35
N THR A 266 9.28 9.74 20.94
CA THR A 266 10.67 9.51 20.55
C THR A 266 10.90 8.01 20.44
N SER A 267 11.11 7.56 19.20
CA SER A 267 11.13 6.19 18.72
C SER A 267 12.36 5.39 19.16
N ALA A 268 12.97 5.67 20.31
CA ALA A 268 14.22 5.05 20.73
C ALA A 268 14.05 4.05 21.90
N GLU A 269 13.19 4.33 22.89
CA GLU A 269 13.19 3.54 24.14
C GLU A 269 12.27 2.31 24.11
N ILE A 270 11.20 2.30 23.29
CA ILE A 270 10.24 1.19 23.24
C ILE A 270 10.80 -0.04 22.49
N TRP A 271 11.69 0.16 21.53
CA TRP A 271 12.26 -0.94 20.74
C TRP A 271 13.28 -1.78 21.53
N GLY A 272 13.82 -1.28 22.64
CA GLY A 272 14.82 -1.98 23.47
C GLY A 272 14.22 -2.98 24.47
N THR A 273 12.89 -2.98 24.69
CA THR A 273 12.25 -3.76 25.76
C THR A 273 11.25 -4.81 25.27
N LEU A 274 11.02 -4.91 23.96
CA LEU A 274 10.13 -5.94 23.42
C LEU A 274 10.91 -7.24 23.18
N PRO A 275 10.46 -8.39 23.73
CA PRO A 275 11.05 -9.68 23.37
C PRO A 275 10.96 -9.86 21.86
N THR A 276 12.08 -10.27 21.26
CA THR A 276 12.23 -10.60 19.84
C THR A 276 10.98 -11.30 19.30
N THR A 277 10.39 -10.71 18.25
CA THR A 277 9.39 -11.28 17.34
C THR A 277 9.14 -12.78 17.54
N THR A 278 8.11 -13.16 18.29
CA THR A 278 7.59 -14.53 18.28
C THR A 278 6.59 -14.67 17.14
N GLY A 279 7.08 -14.50 15.92
CA GLY A 279 6.44 -14.99 14.71
C GLY A 279 7.27 -16.17 14.21
N TYR A 280 6.62 -17.24 13.77
CA TYR A 280 7.31 -18.34 13.12
C TYR A 280 8.27 -17.78 12.06
N THR A 281 9.56 -17.98 12.28
CA THR A 281 10.65 -17.50 11.44
C THR A 281 10.97 -18.63 10.45
N ILE A 282 11.02 -18.35 9.15
CA ILE A 282 11.68 -19.25 8.20
C ILE A 282 13.14 -19.39 8.69
N PRO A 283 13.69 -20.60 8.92
CA PRO A 283 14.97 -20.76 9.61
C PRO A 283 16.10 -19.96 8.95
N LEU A 284 16.94 -19.32 9.79
CA LEU A 284 18.08 -18.48 9.38
C LEU A 284 19.09 -19.17 8.44
N THR A 285 19.03 -20.50 8.31
CA THR A 285 19.85 -21.27 7.38
C THR A 285 19.42 -21.14 5.92
N GLU A 286 18.20 -20.65 5.65
CA GLU A 286 17.64 -20.46 4.29
C GLU A 286 17.64 -19.00 3.81
N LEU A 287 18.03 -18.05 4.66
CA LEU A 287 18.24 -16.64 4.30
C LEU A 287 19.72 -16.30 4.44
N GLN A 288 20.53 -16.69 3.45
CA GLN A 288 21.90 -16.20 3.35
C GLN A 288 21.88 -14.80 2.75
N TRP A 289 22.08 -13.78 3.59
CA TRP A 289 22.49 -12.46 3.12
C TRP A 289 24.02 -12.47 2.98
N PRO A 290 24.58 -12.05 1.83
CA PRO A 290 25.98 -11.69 1.78
C PRO A 290 26.20 -10.50 2.72
N LYS A 291 27.16 -10.63 3.62
CA LYS A 291 27.78 -9.46 4.26
C LYS A 291 28.44 -8.63 3.15
N HIS A 292 28.06 -7.36 3.00
CA HIS A 292 28.97 -6.20 2.93
C HIS A 292 28.34 -4.95 2.29
N GLY A 293 28.54 -3.80 2.97
CA GLY A 293 28.96 -2.54 2.35
C GLY A 293 27.93 -1.67 1.64
N TRP A 294 27.11 -0.94 2.40
CA TRP A 294 26.34 0.22 1.89
C TRP A 294 27.09 1.54 2.12
N GLU A 295 28.39 1.57 1.83
CA GLU A 295 29.15 2.81 1.72
C GLU A 295 29.73 2.90 0.31
N ASP A 296 29.54 4.06 -0.31
CA ASP A 296 30.02 4.48 -1.62
C ASP A 296 29.50 3.71 -2.84
N ARG A 297 28.49 4.31 -3.50
CA ARG A 297 28.61 4.65 -4.92
C ARG A 297 27.53 5.65 -5.36
N ARG A 298 28.02 6.81 -5.80
CA ARG A 298 27.28 7.85 -6.54
C ARG A 298 26.63 7.25 -7.77
N TRP A 299 25.34 7.54 -7.98
CA TRP A 299 24.75 7.90 -9.27
C TRP A 299 23.57 8.83 -8.99
#